data_AF-A0A3R7SJ57-F1
#
_entry.id   AF-A0A3R7SJ57-F1
#
_cell.length_a   1.000
_cell.length_b   1.000
_cell.length_c   1.000
_cell.angle_alpha   90.00
_cell.angle_beta   90.00
_cell.angle_gamma   90.00
#
_symmetry.space_group_name_H-M   'P 1'
#
loop_
_entity.id
_entity.type
_entity.pdbx_description
1 polymer ?
#
loop_
_entity_poly.entity_id
_entity_poly.type
_entity_poly.pdbx_seq_one_letter_code
_entity_poly.pdbx_strand_id
1 'polypeptide(L)'
;MKKIFLIILLSIFSTTAYSKEYPNSWKMDILCKQGKLEWYESAFVVNVENNKFSFGPYNRWNKKNHKWKGKIEGNKIKILETLTFSDGWTGSINYSGEFINDNEATLGGGTTWGSPPWKCNGSFFKVNRPPHLIPLKYLSEATEEIIKFTSYNPGIPLTIINGSYVNSPVEVSGKLILPKEGKNLSVVVTVHSSGGPSEFTDITQSWRNDFKNQLLKNNIGIFEIDNFTSRGTKNTASNQGKVSINAGELDALVAYKILDKHPRVNSKKLGITGLSRGGNAANMAVEKKFSDVILGEENYYQASLPMASDCFNVAFDKPTPTPAKILFLLGSADDYTLAKFCVAYAEKMKKAGGDVEVIVKEGWHHDFYNDAPASNCSDCVHFNKCEIYAPEGWVMNDEGFIHEKQTDIFKETFKMDLEKWREKFEKASTKPGASNKLYRKLYTKMYKKCGKRGTTTGGDHGKETVEIAVPFFVNALK
;
A
#
# COMPACT_ATOMS: atom_id res chain seq x y z
N MET A 1 -34.02 -17.98 4.57
CA MET A 1 -33.90 -16.81 3.68
C MET A 1 -34.35 -15.56 4.41
N LYS A 2 -33.42 -14.80 5.01
CA LYS A 2 -33.66 -13.44 5.48
C LYS A 2 -32.62 -12.55 4.82
N LYS A 3 -33.06 -11.73 3.87
CA LYS A 3 -32.23 -10.77 3.15
C LYS A 3 -31.79 -9.70 4.15
N ILE A 4 -30.50 -9.66 4.47
CA ILE A 4 -29.89 -8.57 5.24
C ILE A 4 -29.69 -7.44 4.23
N PHE A 5 -30.45 -6.36 4.39
CA PHE A 5 -30.25 -5.12 3.65
C PHE A 5 -28.94 -4.49 4.13
N LEU A 6 -27.91 -4.53 3.28
CA LEU A 6 -26.69 -3.76 3.46
C LEU A 6 -27.03 -2.30 3.11
N ILE A 7 -27.20 -1.45 4.13
CA ILE A 7 -27.39 -0.01 3.92
C ILE A 7 -26.02 0.57 3.52
N ILE A 8 -25.84 0.79 2.23
CA ILE A 8 -24.76 1.60 1.67
C ILE A 8 -25.13 3.05 1.99
N LEU A 9 -24.53 3.62 3.04
CA LEU A 9 -24.54 5.07 3.23
C LEU A 9 -23.66 5.68 2.14
N LEU A 10 -24.29 6.20 1.08
CA LEU A 10 -23.67 7.22 0.23
C LEU A 10 -23.50 8.47 1.09
N SER A 11 -22.37 8.60 1.78
CA SER A 11 -21.88 9.91 2.18
C SER A 11 -21.67 10.70 0.90
N ILE A 12 -22.48 11.75 0.74
CA ILE A 12 -22.38 12.71 -0.36
C ILE A 12 -21.07 13.46 -0.13
N PHE A 13 -19.95 12.90 -0.61
CA PHE A 13 -18.81 13.71 -0.98
C PHE A 13 -19.32 14.62 -2.09
N SER A 14 -19.63 15.86 -1.72
CA SER A 14 -19.91 16.94 -2.66
C SER A 14 -18.80 16.92 -3.70
N THR A 15 -19.14 16.47 -4.91
CA THR A 15 -18.27 16.52 -6.08
C THR A 15 -18.12 17.99 -6.42
N THR A 16 -17.19 18.67 -5.74
CA THR A 16 -16.63 19.91 -6.28
C THR A 16 -16.18 19.56 -7.69
N ALA A 17 -16.74 20.24 -8.68
CA ALA A 17 -16.30 20.13 -10.06
C ALA A 17 -14.85 20.63 -10.11
N TYR A 18 -13.89 19.75 -9.86
CA TYR A 18 -12.48 20.04 -10.02
C TYR A 18 -12.29 20.36 -11.51
N SER A 19 -11.82 21.57 -11.82
CA SER A 19 -11.25 21.84 -13.13
C SER A 19 -10.18 20.78 -13.40
N LYS A 20 -10.00 20.37 -14.67
CA LYS A 20 -8.95 19.42 -15.02
C LYS A 20 -7.60 20.01 -14.65
N GLU A 21 -7.01 19.53 -13.55
CA GLU A 21 -5.70 19.95 -13.05
C GLU A 21 -4.59 19.57 -14.04
N TYR A 22 -4.82 18.53 -14.84
CA TYR A 22 -3.90 18.03 -15.85
C TYR A 22 -4.56 17.93 -17.23
N PRO A 23 -4.83 19.07 -17.89
CA PRO A 23 -5.61 19.10 -19.14
C PRO A 23 -4.89 18.47 -20.34
N ASN A 24 -3.56 18.38 -20.29
CA ASN A 24 -2.70 17.84 -21.35
C ASN A 24 -2.22 16.41 -21.08
N SER A 25 -2.78 15.74 -20.06
CA SER A 25 -2.39 14.38 -19.69
C SER A 25 -3.12 13.33 -20.52
N TRP A 26 -2.36 12.37 -21.03
CA TRP A 26 -2.85 11.24 -21.80
C TRP A 26 -2.26 9.94 -21.29
N LYS A 27 -3.07 8.91 -21.11
CA LYS A 27 -2.63 7.57 -20.74
C LYS A 27 -2.37 6.74 -21.98
N MET A 28 -1.25 6.03 -21.97
CA MET A 28 -0.92 4.94 -22.87
C MET A 28 -1.21 3.62 -22.16
N ASP A 29 -2.10 2.83 -22.73
CA ASP A 29 -2.47 1.49 -22.26
C ASP A 29 -2.20 0.50 -23.41
N ILE A 30 -1.14 -0.30 -23.29
CA ILE A 30 -0.67 -1.16 -24.39
C ILE A 30 -0.43 -2.57 -23.88
N LEU A 31 -1.10 -3.53 -24.51
CA LEU A 31 -0.94 -4.96 -24.29
C LEU A 31 -0.31 -5.61 -25.52
N CYS A 32 0.75 -6.38 -25.30
CA CYS A 32 1.47 -7.10 -26.35
C CYS A 32 1.32 -8.61 -26.16
N LYS A 33 1.20 -9.35 -27.27
CA LYS A 33 0.98 -10.80 -27.29
C LYS A 33 1.92 -11.51 -28.26
N GLN A 34 2.38 -12.71 -27.88
CA GLN A 34 3.17 -13.63 -28.70
C GLN A 34 2.75 -15.07 -28.40
N GLY A 35 1.94 -15.64 -29.30
CA GLY A 35 1.30 -16.94 -29.03
C GLY A 35 0.35 -16.83 -27.83
N LYS A 36 0.58 -17.65 -26.79
CA LYS A 36 -0.18 -17.62 -25.52
C LYS A 36 0.42 -16.67 -24.47
N LEU A 37 1.58 -16.07 -24.77
CA LEU A 37 2.24 -15.14 -23.86
C LEU A 37 1.64 -13.75 -24.05
N GLU A 38 1.32 -13.10 -22.94
CA GLU A 38 0.87 -11.73 -22.90
C GLU A 38 1.77 -10.96 -21.93
N TRP A 39 2.09 -9.71 -22.27
CA TRP A 39 2.78 -8.80 -21.38
C TRP A 39 2.26 -7.39 -21.60
N TYR A 40 2.06 -6.70 -20.48
CA TYR A 40 1.49 -5.38 -20.46
C TYR A 40 2.60 -4.34 -20.55
N GLU A 41 2.72 -3.71 -21.71
CA GLU A 41 3.85 -2.87 -22.09
C GLU A 41 3.83 -1.54 -21.33
N SER A 42 2.71 -0.82 -21.39
CA SER A 42 2.63 0.56 -20.92
C SER A 42 1.34 0.82 -20.16
N ALA A 43 1.47 1.49 -19.01
CA ALA A 43 0.39 2.05 -18.20
C ALA A 43 0.60 3.56 -17.95
N PHE A 44 1.50 4.19 -18.70
CA PHE A 44 2.04 5.49 -18.33
C PHE A 44 1.13 6.64 -18.77
N VAL A 45 1.09 7.67 -17.93
CA VAL A 45 0.49 8.97 -18.29
C VAL A 45 1.60 9.88 -18.79
N VAL A 46 1.41 10.50 -19.95
CA VAL A 46 2.35 11.42 -20.58
C VAL A 46 1.71 12.80 -20.76
N ASN A 47 2.54 13.84 -20.78
CA ASN A 47 2.12 15.19 -21.13
C ASN A 47 2.25 15.40 -22.64
N VAL A 48 1.16 15.81 -23.29
CA VAL A 48 1.16 16.12 -24.72
C VAL A 48 1.17 17.62 -24.92
N GLU A 49 2.24 18.13 -25.52
CA GLU A 49 2.40 19.54 -25.85
C GLU A 49 2.75 19.70 -27.32
N ASN A 50 2.12 20.65 -28.00
CA ASN A 50 2.32 20.90 -29.42
C ASN A 50 2.24 19.61 -30.27
N ASN A 51 1.22 18.79 -29.97
CA ASN A 51 0.96 17.49 -30.62
C ASN A 51 2.12 16.48 -30.51
N LYS A 52 2.96 16.58 -29.48
CA LYS A 52 4.09 15.67 -29.25
C LYS A 52 4.21 15.31 -27.76
N PHE A 53 4.82 14.16 -27.49
CA PHE A 53 5.27 13.82 -26.14
C PHE A 53 6.60 13.09 -26.16
N SER A 54 7.28 13.08 -25.02
CA SER A 54 8.46 12.25 -24.77
C SER A 54 8.40 11.74 -23.34
N PHE A 55 8.82 10.50 -23.13
CA PHE A 55 8.80 9.85 -21.83
C PHE A 55 10.05 8.96 -21.66
N GLY A 56 10.65 8.99 -20.46
CA GLY A 56 11.95 8.38 -20.18
C GLY A 56 13.16 9.27 -20.53
N PRO A 57 14.40 8.77 -20.37
CA PRO A 57 14.75 7.37 -20.10
C PRO A 57 14.38 6.90 -18.69
N TYR A 58 13.99 5.64 -18.55
CA TYR A 58 13.90 4.93 -17.27
C TYR A 58 14.33 3.47 -17.42
N ASN A 59 14.53 2.78 -16.30
CA ASN A 59 14.83 1.35 -16.29
C ASN A 59 13.61 0.59 -15.76
N ARG A 60 13.28 -0.55 -16.36
CA ARG A 60 12.16 -1.42 -15.93
C ARG A 60 12.47 -2.86 -16.29
N TRP A 61 12.21 -3.78 -15.35
CA TRP A 61 12.51 -5.20 -15.50
C TRP A 61 14.00 -5.45 -15.82
N ASN A 62 14.31 -6.24 -16.85
CA ASN A 62 15.66 -6.45 -17.36
C ASN A 62 16.07 -5.44 -18.45
N LYS A 63 15.30 -4.37 -18.63
CA LYS A 63 15.47 -3.40 -19.70
C LYS A 63 15.92 -2.04 -19.14
N LYS A 64 16.89 -1.44 -19.81
CA LYS A 64 17.49 -0.15 -19.49
C LYS A 64 17.14 0.87 -20.56
N ASN A 65 17.22 2.15 -20.19
CA ASN A 65 17.07 3.28 -21.13
C ASN A 65 15.77 3.24 -21.95
N HIS A 66 14.65 2.78 -21.37
CA HIS A 66 13.33 2.83 -22.01
C HIS A 66 12.97 4.27 -22.31
N LYS A 67 12.72 4.58 -23.59
CA LYS A 67 12.30 5.89 -24.05
C LYS A 67 11.11 5.73 -24.99
N TRP A 68 10.24 6.73 -24.93
CA TRP A 68 9.06 6.81 -25.77
C TRP A 68 9.00 8.20 -26.40
N LYS A 69 8.64 8.26 -27.68
CA LYS A 69 8.39 9.51 -28.40
C LYS A 69 7.11 9.36 -29.19
N GLY A 70 6.16 10.27 -28.96
CA GLY A 70 4.91 10.29 -29.70
C GLY A 70 4.72 11.59 -30.48
N LYS A 71 4.00 11.48 -31.60
CA LYS A 71 3.56 12.61 -32.42
C LYS A 71 2.15 12.38 -32.92
N ILE A 72 1.31 13.40 -32.80
CA ILE A 72 -0.05 13.47 -33.34
C ILE A 72 -0.01 14.31 -34.63
N GLU A 73 -0.55 13.77 -35.71
CA GLU A 73 -0.61 14.39 -37.05
C GLU A 73 -2.03 14.26 -37.59
N GLY A 74 -2.83 15.33 -37.51
CA GLY A 74 -4.24 15.26 -37.85
C GLY A 74 -4.99 14.29 -36.93
N ASN A 75 -5.66 13.30 -37.52
CA ASN A 75 -6.37 12.25 -36.79
C ASN A 75 -5.50 11.01 -36.48
N LYS A 76 -4.17 11.08 -36.69
CA LYS A 76 -3.26 9.93 -36.50
C LYS A 76 -2.29 10.18 -35.36
N ILE A 77 -1.91 9.09 -34.68
CA ILE A 77 -0.84 9.07 -33.69
C ILE A 77 0.23 8.06 -34.10
N LYS A 78 1.50 8.44 -33.91
CA LYS A 78 2.66 7.56 -34.06
C LYS A 78 3.49 7.61 -32.79
N ILE A 79 3.89 6.46 -32.29
CA ILE A 79 4.70 6.32 -31.08
C ILE A 79 5.87 5.40 -31.38
N LEU A 80 7.08 5.84 -31.03
CA LEU A 80 8.30 5.05 -31.08
C LEU A 80 8.74 4.75 -29.65
N GLU A 81 8.80 3.48 -29.30
CA GLU A 81 9.52 2.99 -28.14
C GLU A 81 10.94 2.59 -28.54
N THR A 82 11.92 2.90 -27.71
CA THR A 82 13.28 2.36 -27.82
C THR A 82 13.75 1.87 -26.45
N LEU A 83 14.41 0.72 -26.42
CA LEU A 83 14.88 0.09 -25.20
C LEU A 83 16.19 -0.68 -25.40
N THR A 84 16.95 -0.84 -24.33
CA THR A 84 18.20 -1.61 -24.30
C THR A 84 18.06 -2.78 -23.33
N PHE A 85 18.27 -4.00 -23.79
CA PHE A 85 18.28 -5.18 -22.93
C PHE A 85 19.58 -5.27 -22.12
N SER A 86 19.58 -6.10 -21.08
CA SER A 86 20.74 -6.28 -20.19
C SER A 86 22.00 -6.78 -20.89
N ASP A 87 21.86 -7.46 -22.03
CA ASP A 87 22.94 -7.95 -22.89
C ASP A 87 23.50 -6.87 -23.85
N GLY A 88 22.96 -5.65 -23.80
CA GLY A 88 23.34 -4.53 -24.66
C GLY A 88 22.59 -4.47 -25.98
N TRP A 89 21.74 -5.45 -26.30
CA TRP A 89 20.93 -5.42 -27.52
C TRP A 89 19.90 -4.29 -27.44
N THR A 90 19.70 -3.57 -28.55
CA THR A 90 18.74 -2.46 -28.63
C THR A 90 17.58 -2.82 -29.54
N GLY A 91 16.36 -2.58 -29.05
CA GLY A 91 15.12 -2.79 -29.79
C GLY A 91 14.31 -1.51 -29.92
N SER A 92 13.50 -1.43 -30.97
CA SER A 92 12.55 -0.33 -31.20
C SER A 92 11.16 -0.80 -31.64
N ILE A 93 10.12 -0.47 -30.88
CA ILE A 93 8.74 -0.84 -31.22
C ILE A 93 8.03 0.39 -31.79
N ASN A 94 7.40 0.23 -32.94
CA ASN A 94 6.56 1.27 -33.53
C ASN A 94 5.10 0.95 -33.25
N TYR A 95 4.38 1.94 -32.74
CA TYR A 95 2.93 1.93 -32.60
C TYR A 95 2.34 3.04 -33.45
N SER A 96 1.21 2.76 -34.07
CA SER A 96 0.43 3.73 -34.83
C SER A 96 -1.05 3.57 -34.55
N GLY A 97 -1.79 4.64 -34.70
CA GLY A 97 -3.18 4.70 -34.31
C GLY A 97 -3.96 5.79 -35.00
N GLU A 98 -5.27 5.70 -34.92
CA GLU A 98 -6.21 6.73 -35.36
C GLU A 98 -7.13 7.13 -34.20
N PHE A 99 -7.40 8.43 -34.09
CA PHE A 99 -8.34 8.99 -33.13
C PHE A 99 -9.76 8.59 -33.51
N ILE A 100 -10.44 7.95 -32.57
CA ILE A 100 -11.86 7.60 -32.69
C ILE A 100 -12.76 8.73 -32.19
N ASN A 101 -12.21 9.63 -31.37
CA ASN A 101 -12.80 10.91 -30.94
C ASN A 101 -11.69 11.84 -30.39
N ASP A 102 -12.03 13.05 -29.95
CA ASP A 102 -11.08 14.07 -29.46
C ASP A 102 -10.29 13.69 -28.19
N ASN A 103 -10.65 12.58 -27.55
CA ASN A 103 -10.12 12.14 -26.28
C ASN A 103 -9.52 10.74 -26.31
N GLU A 104 -9.57 10.03 -27.45
CA GLU A 104 -9.10 8.65 -27.54
C GLU A 104 -8.66 8.25 -28.95
N ALA A 105 -7.53 7.56 -29.03
CA ALA A 105 -7.06 6.86 -30.20
C ALA A 105 -6.83 5.39 -29.91
N THR A 106 -7.09 4.54 -30.89
CA THR A 106 -6.64 3.13 -30.84
C THR A 106 -5.17 3.06 -31.20
N LEU A 107 -4.43 2.10 -30.66
CA LEU A 107 -3.03 1.84 -30.98
C LEU A 107 -2.86 0.40 -31.47
N GLY A 108 -2.08 0.24 -32.52
CA GLY A 108 -1.59 -1.05 -33.00
C GLY A 108 -0.08 -0.97 -33.27
N GLY A 109 0.64 -2.04 -32.98
CA GLY A 109 2.09 -2.08 -33.18
C GLY A 109 2.64 -3.49 -33.04
N GLY A 110 3.96 -3.60 -33.06
CA GLY A 110 4.61 -4.88 -32.87
C GLY A 110 6.12 -4.80 -33.03
N THR A 111 6.81 -5.82 -32.51
CA THR A 111 8.25 -5.92 -32.66
C THR A 111 8.61 -6.31 -34.09
N THR A 112 9.77 -5.87 -34.56
CA THR A 112 10.38 -6.41 -35.80
C THR A 112 11.31 -7.59 -35.53
N TRP A 113 11.43 -8.00 -34.26
CA TRP A 113 12.23 -9.11 -33.76
C TRP A 113 11.37 -10.10 -32.96
N GLY A 114 11.95 -11.27 -32.65
CA GLY A 114 11.25 -12.40 -32.03
C GLY A 114 10.52 -13.24 -33.08
N SER A 115 10.47 -14.56 -32.88
CA SER A 115 9.80 -15.48 -33.80
C SER A 115 8.78 -16.33 -33.03
N PRO A 116 7.46 -16.12 -33.23
CA PRO A 116 6.84 -15.05 -34.05
C PRO A 116 7.01 -13.66 -33.42
N PRO A 117 6.88 -12.54 -34.16
CA PRO A 117 6.96 -11.20 -33.56
C PRO A 117 5.83 -10.93 -32.56
N TRP A 118 6.07 -10.05 -31.60
CA TRP A 118 5.03 -9.58 -30.67
C TRP A 118 4.05 -8.66 -31.40
N LYS A 119 2.76 -8.89 -31.20
CA LYS A 119 1.68 -8.02 -31.68
C LYS A 119 1.11 -7.23 -30.53
N CYS A 120 1.06 -5.92 -30.65
CA CYS A 120 0.60 -5.03 -29.61
C CYS A 120 -0.65 -4.28 -30.03
N ASN A 121 -1.62 -4.20 -29.12
CA ASN A 121 -2.82 -3.38 -29.26
C ASN A 121 -3.00 -2.56 -27.99
N GLY A 122 -3.63 -1.41 -28.11
CA GLY A 122 -3.82 -0.52 -26.98
C GLY A 122 -4.68 0.69 -27.29
N SER A 123 -4.67 1.63 -26.37
CA SER A 123 -5.31 2.93 -26.53
C SER A 123 -4.43 4.06 -26.00
N PHE A 124 -4.72 5.25 -26.52
CA PHE A 124 -4.13 6.50 -26.09
C PHE A 124 -5.25 7.49 -25.80
N PHE A 125 -5.49 7.82 -24.53
CA PHE A 125 -6.69 8.56 -24.14
C PHE A 125 -6.44 9.61 -23.06
N LYS A 126 -7.24 10.68 -23.04
CA LYS A 126 -7.09 11.76 -22.05
C LYS A 126 -7.44 11.27 -20.66
N VAL A 127 -6.64 11.68 -19.69
CA VAL A 127 -6.87 11.43 -18.26
C VAL A 127 -6.62 12.69 -17.44
N ASN A 128 -7.28 12.85 -16.30
CA ASN A 128 -7.00 13.94 -15.36
C ASN A 128 -6.05 13.47 -14.25
N ARG A 129 -4.84 13.08 -14.64
CA ARG A 129 -3.80 12.52 -13.75
C ARG A 129 -2.46 13.18 -14.03
N PRO A 130 -1.56 13.32 -13.04
CA PRO A 130 -0.25 13.85 -13.30
C PRO A 130 0.52 12.96 -14.31
N PRO A 131 1.20 13.56 -15.29
CA PRO A 131 2.12 12.84 -16.14
C PRO A 131 3.25 12.19 -15.32
N HIS A 132 3.63 10.99 -15.69
CA HIS A 132 4.76 10.30 -15.10
C HIS A 132 6.06 11.02 -15.46
N LEU A 133 7.04 10.96 -14.54
CA LEU A 133 8.38 11.55 -14.68
C LEU A 133 8.41 13.07 -14.88
N ILE A 134 7.28 13.77 -14.76
CA ILE A 134 7.25 15.24 -14.76
C ILE A 134 7.28 15.74 -13.30
N PRO A 135 8.18 16.68 -12.96
CA PRO A 135 8.21 17.28 -11.64
C PRO A 135 6.86 17.94 -11.29
N LEU A 136 6.28 17.55 -10.16
CA LEU A 136 5.08 18.18 -9.63
C LEU A 136 5.48 19.33 -8.71
N LYS A 137 4.92 20.52 -8.95
CA LYS A 137 5.35 21.79 -8.33
C LYS A 137 5.64 21.66 -6.82
N TYR A 138 4.64 21.28 -6.02
CA TYR A 138 4.77 21.27 -4.56
C TYR A 138 5.72 20.19 -4.08
N LEU A 139 5.77 19.05 -4.77
CA LEU A 139 6.73 17.98 -4.48
C LEU A 139 8.17 18.40 -4.83
N SER A 140 8.37 19.12 -5.94
CA SER A 140 9.70 19.60 -6.36
C SER A 140 10.24 20.75 -5.50
N GLU A 141 9.37 21.52 -4.87
CA GLU A 141 9.73 22.63 -3.98
C GLU A 141 9.89 22.19 -2.52
N ALA A 142 9.50 20.95 -2.18
CA ALA A 142 9.54 20.41 -0.82
C ALA A 142 10.97 20.26 -0.27
N THR A 143 11.10 20.32 1.05
CA THR A 143 12.33 19.94 1.75
C THR A 143 12.29 18.45 2.07
N GLU A 144 13.36 17.71 1.77
CA GLU A 144 13.50 16.30 2.14
C GLU A 144 14.61 16.11 3.20
N GLU A 145 14.34 15.25 4.18
CA GLU A 145 15.30 14.85 5.21
C GLU A 145 15.22 13.33 5.41
N ILE A 146 16.38 12.66 5.47
CA ILE A 146 16.46 11.26 5.89
C ILE A 146 16.70 11.22 7.39
N ILE A 147 15.73 10.69 8.14
CA ILE A 147 15.82 10.54 9.59
C ILE A 147 16.08 9.08 9.93
N LYS A 148 17.16 8.83 10.67
CA LYS A 148 17.47 7.52 11.26
C LYS A 148 17.02 7.51 12.71
N PHE A 149 16.43 6.42 13.15
CA PHE A 149 15.95 6.27 14.52
C PHE A 149 16.00 4.83 15.00
N THR A 150 16.14 4.63 16.31
CA THR A 150 16.03 3.31 16.91
C THR A 150 14.58 2.88 16.97
N SER A 151 14.30 1.72 16.38
CA SER A 151 13.07 0.95 16.58
C SER A 151 13.45 -0.49 16.99
N TYR A 152 12.52 -1.44 16.90
CA TYR A 152 12.70 -2.78 17.43
C TYR A 152 12.07 -3.87 16.54
N ASN A 153 12.27 -5.13 16.91
CA ASN A 153 11.81 -6.30 16.15
C ASN A 153 10.82 -7.15 16.95
N PRO A 154 9.62 -6.64 17.30
CA PRO A 154 8.62 -7.45 17.98
C PRO A 154 8.23 -8.66 17.12
N GLY A 155 8.35 -9.86 17.69
CA GLY A 155 7.96 -11.09 17.00
C GLY A 155 6.46 -11.28 16.93
N ILE A 156 5.74 -10.87 17.99
CA ILE A 156 4.30 -11.02 18.17
C ILE A 156 3.72 -9.79 18.93
N PRO A 157 2.39 -9.57 18.89
CA PRO A 157 1.73 -8.43 19.55
C PRO A 157 2.06 -8.29 21.03
N LEU A 158 2.14 -9.41 21.79
CA LEU A 158 2.54 -9.42 23.20
C LEU A 158 3.78 -8.56 23.47
N THR A 159 4.81 -8.68 22.63
CA THR A 159 6.08 -7.97 22.86
C THR A 159 5.93 -6.46 22.79
N ILE A 160 4.92 -5.97 22.06
CA ILE A 160 4.53 -4.56 22.04
C ILE A 160 3.78 -4.24 23.34
N ILE A 161 2.71 -4.99 23.63
CA ILE A 161 1.78 -4.74 24.74
C ILE A 161 2.47 -4.76 26.11
N ASN A 162 3.38 -5.71 26.35
CA ASN A 162 4.08 -5.82 27.64
C ASN A 162 5.39 -5.02 27.71
N GLY A 163 5.70 -4.22 26.68
CA GLY A 163 6.90 -3.38 26.62
C GLY A 163 8.22 -4.13 26.36
N SER A 164 8.21 -5.45 26.21
CA SER A 164 9.45 -6.23 26.06
C SER A 164 10.13 -6.08 24.70
N TYR A 165 9.49 -5.39 23.74
CA TYR A 165 10.02 -5.08 22.41
C TYR A 165 11.41 -4.42 22.48
N VAL A 166 11.68 -3.66 23.55
CA VAL A 166 12.96 -2.96 23.78
C VAL A 166 14.19 -3.86 23.74
N ASN A 167 14.00 -5.16 23.94
CA ASN A 167 15.07 -6.17 23.89
C ASN A 167 15.55 -6.51 22.47
N SER A 168 15.05 -5.85 21.43
CA SER A 168 15.35 -6.22 20.03
C SER A 168 15.65 -5.03 19.10
N PRO A 169 16.56 -4.11 19.49
CA PRO A 169 16.75 -2.85 18.79
C PRO A 169 17.25 -3.04 17.36
N VAL A 170 16.86 -2.09 16.50
CA VAL A 170 17.32 -1.95 15.11
C VAL A 170 17.27 -0.48 14.71
N GLU A 171 18.27 -0.01 13.96
CA GLU A 171 18.22 1.33 13.36
C GLU A 171 17.35 1.30 12.11
N VAL A 172 16.26 2.03 12.10
CA VAL A 172 15.34 2.19 10.95
C VAL A 172 15.52 3.59 10.38
N SER A 173 15.18 3.78 9.10
CA SER A 173 15.19 5.09 8.46
C SER A 173 13.82 5.43 7.87
N GLY A 174 13.51 6.71 7.83
CA GLY A 174 12.39 7.25 7.07
C GLY A 174 12.79 8.54 6.36
N LYS A 175 12.03 8.89 5.31
CA LYS A 175 12.19 10.14 4.58
C LYS A 175 11.06 11.10 4.93
N LEU A 176 11.42 12.21 5.56
CA LEU A 176 10.51 13.32 5.88
C LEU A 176 10.49 14.30 4.71
N ILE A 177 9.31 14.54 4.17
CA ILE A 177 9.04 15.46 3.06
C ILE A 177 8.11 16.54 3.59
N LEU A 178 8.59 17.77 3.71
CA LEU A 178 7.80 18.89 4.22
C LEU A 178 7.56 19.94 3.14
N PRO A 179 6.45 20.70 3.22
CA PRO A 179 6.31 21.95 2.47
C PRO A 179 7.57 22.81 2.60
N LYS A 180 7.90 23.57 1.54
CA LYS A 180 9.14 24.36 1.48
C LYS A 180 9.35 25.24 2.72
N GLU A 181 8.27 25.85 3.18
CA GLU A 181 8.25 26.77 4.31
C GLU A 181 7.18 26.38 5.33
N GLY A 182 7.17 27.05 6.47
CA GLY A 182 6.20 26.82 7.53
C GLY A 182 6.73 26.02 8.72
N LYS A 183 6.01 26.17 9.83
CA LYS A 183 6.21 25.53 11.13
C LYS A 183 4.87 24.98 11.62
N ASN A 184 4.89 24.14 12.65
CA ASN A 184 3.68 23.53 13.21
C ASN A 184 2.88 22.73 12.17
N LEU A 185 3.58 22.05 11.27
CA LEU A 185 3.03 21.35 10.12
C LEU A 185 2.42 20.01 10.54
N SER A 186 1.26 19.69 9.98
CA SER A 186 0.68 18.35 10.03
C SER A 186 1.50 17.41 9.16
N VAL A 187 1.59 16.13 9.53
CA VAL A 187 2.33 15.12 8.74
C VAL A 187 1.55 13.82 8.65
N VAL A 188 1.51 13.22 7.46
CA VAL A 188 0.98 11.87 7.24
C VAL A 188 2.15 10.89 7.16
N VAL A 189 2.20 9.95 8.10
CA VAL A 189 3.14 8.82 8.07
C VAL A 189 2.65 7.81 7.04
N THR A 190 3.53 7.37 6.15
CA THR A 190 3.21 6.39 5.11
C THR A 190 4.08 5.14 5.27
N VAL A 191 3.42 3.99 5.29
CA VAL A 191 4.07 2.68 5.50
C VAL A 191 3.91 1.83 4.25
N HIS A 192 5.01 1.27 3.75
CA HIS A 192 5.00 0.46 2.52
C HIS A 192 4.34 -0.92 2.73
N SER A 193 3.93 -1.54 1.64
CA SER A 193 3.33 -2.87 1.64
C SER A 193 4.39 -3.98 1.76
N SER A 194 3.99 -5.24 1.48
CA SER A 194 4.92 -6.36 1.38
C SER A 194 5.93 -6.21 0.22
N GLY A 195 5.69 -5.30 -0.72
CA GLY A 195 6.60 -4.96 -1.83
C GLY A 195 7.83 -4.17 -1.40
N GLY A 196 7.77 -3.48 -0.25
CA GLY A 196 8.92 -2.81 0.36
C GLY A 196 9.11 -1.35 -0.04
N PRO A 197 10.21 -0.71 0.41
CA PRO A 197 10.42 0.74 0.23
C PRO A 197 10.56 1.18 -1.23
N SER A 198 10.84 0.26 -2.16
CA SER A 198 10.88 0.60 -3.59
C SER A 198 9.54 1.14 -4.12
N GLU A 199 8.42 0.80 -3.46
CA GLU A 199 7.10 1.34 -3.78
C GLU A 199 7.04 2.87 -3.76
N PHE A 200 7.80 3.53 -2.88
CA PHE A 200 7.84 4.99 -2.79
C PHE A 200 8.45 5.68 -4.01
N THR A 201 9.17 4.91 -4.83
CA THR A 201 9.90 5.36 -6.02
C THR A 201 9.47 4.64 -7.30
N ASP A 202 8.50 3.72 -7.22
CA ASP A 202 8.04 2.96 -8.37
C ASP A 202 7.29 3.88 -9.33
N ILE A 203 7.73 3.89 -10.58
CA ILE A 203 7.14 4.72 -11.62
C ILE A 203 5.70 4.30 -11.95
N THR A 204 5.30 3.04 -11.73
CA THR A 204 3.91 2.58 -11.94
C THR A 204 3.02 2.74 -10.72
N GLN A 205 3.51 3.45 -9.70
CA GLN A 205 2.71 3.89 -8.56
C GLN A 205 2.65 5.42 -8.54
N SER A 206 2.37 6.03 -9.69
CA SER A 206 2.36 7.48 -9.89
C SER A 206 1.40 8.21 -8.95
N TRP A 207 0.35 7.51 -8.48
CA TRP A 207 -0.57 7.99 -7.44
C TRP A 207 0.16 8.50 -6.19
N ARG A 208 1.30 7.91 -5.79
CA ARG A 208 2.05 8.34 -4.61
C ARG A 208 2.63 9.73 -4.78
N ASN A 209 3.09 10.07 -5.99
CA ASN A 209 3.58 11.40 -6.29
C ASN A 209 2.44 12.42 -6.33
N ASP A 210 1.28 12.06 -6.88
CA ASP A 210 0.07 12.90 -6.82
C ASP A 210 -0.35 13.12 -5.35
N PHE A 211 -0.50 12.04 -4.59
CA PHE A 211 -0.84 12.07 -3.17
C PHE A 211 0.09 12.99 -2.37
N LYS A 212 1.41 12.82 -2.51
CA LYS A 212 2.40 13.72 -1.90
C LYS A 212 2.22 15.16 -2.34
N ASN A 213 2.11 15.41 -3.64
CA ASN A 213 1.95 16.75 -4.18
C ASN A 213 0.67 17.43 -3.66
N GLN A 214 -0.44 16.72 -3.58
CA GLN A 214 -1.72 17.25 -3.08
C GLN A 214 -1.71 17.48 -1.56
N LEU A 215 -1.04 16.62 -0.77
CA LEU A 215 -0.83 16.88 0.66
C LEU A 215 0.05 18.12 0.88
N LEU A 216 1.16 18.23 0.14
CA LEU A 216 2.08 19.38 0.23
C LEU A 216 1.42 20.69 -0.19
N LYS A 217 0.61 20.68 -1.27
CA LYS A 217 -0.27 21.79 -1.68
C LYS A 217 -1.19 22.26 -0.55
N ASN A 218 -1.53 21.35 0.36
CA ASN A 218 -2.35 21.58 1.52
C ASN A 218 -1.54 21.85 2.80
N ASN A 219 -0.23 22.13 2.74
CA ASN A 219 0.64 22.30 3.90
C ASN A 219 0.69 21.09 4.85
N ILE A 220 0.50 19.88 4.31
CA ILE A 220 0.63 18.62 5.04
C ILE A 220 1.91 17.93 4.53
N GLY A 221 2.83 17.64 5.44
CA GLY A 221 4.04 16.87 5.16
C GLY A 221 3.79 15.37 5.11
N ILE A 222 4.81 14.62 4.72
CA ILE A 222 4.77 13.16 4.57
C ILE A 222 6.01 12.55 5.22
N PHE A 223 5.85 11.44 5.93
CA PHE A 223 6.98 10.66 6.44
C PHE A 223 6.92 9.22 5.94
N GLU A 224 7.72 8.89 4.92
CA GLU A 224 7.82 7.56 4.32
C GLU A 224 8.77 6.68 5.15
N ILE A 225 8.27 5.61 5.78
CA ILE A 225 9.09 4.71 6.62
C ILE A 225 9.58 3.50 5.81
N ASP A 226 10.88 3.19 5.91
CA ASP A 226 11.46 1.95 5.40
C ASP A 226 11.59 0.89 6.52
N ASN A 227 10.64 -0.03 6.60
CA ASN A 227 10.66 -1.08 7.63
C ASN A 227 11.57 -2.25 7.27
N PHE A 228 12.11 -2.34 6.05
CA PHE A 228 12.68 -3.57 5.52
C PHE A 228 14.19 -3.52 5.33
N THR A 229 14.74 -2.42 4.82
CA THR A 229 16.17 -2.38 4.41
C THR A 229 17.09 -2.66 5.60
N SER A 230 16.85 -2.01 6.74
CA SER A 230 17.62 -2.24 7.97
C SER A 230 17.45 -3.64 8.56
N ARG A 231 16.39 -4.36 8.16
CA ARG A 231 16.13 -5.75 8.55
C ARG A 231 16.66 -6.74 7.50
N GLY A 232 17.51 -6.28 6.58
CA GLY A 232 18.23 -7.09 5.59
C GLY A 232 17.33 -7.64 4.49
N THR A 233 16.20 -6.97 4.20
CA THR A 233 15.28 -7.43 3.16
C THR A 233 14.79 -6.31 2.27
N LYS A 234 14.49 -6.62 1.02
CA LYS A 234 13.90 -5.67 0.06
C LYS A 234 12.37 -5.76 0.03
N ASN A 235 11.84 -6.95 0.28
CA ASN A 235 10.41 -7.25 0.24
C ASN A 235 10.11 -8.54 1.04
N THR A 236 8.83 -8.74 1.31
CA THR A 236 8.32 -9.93 1.99
C THR A 236 7.30 -10.73 1.17
N ALA A 237 6.90 -10.26 -0.02
CA ALA A 237 5.82 -10.84 -0.83
C ALA A 237 5.82 -12.39 -0.95
N SER A 238 6.98 -12.99 -1.24
CA SER A 238 7.12 -14.46 -1.40
C SER A 238 7.35 -15.23 -0.08
N ASN A 239 7.61 -14.51 1.02
CA ASN A 239 7.77 -15.05 2.37
C ASN A 239 7.48 -13.97 3.42
N GLN A 240 6.21 -13.86 3.79
CA GLN A 240 5.70 -12.91 4.79
C GLN A 240 6.34 -13.15 6.19
N GLY A 241 6.96 -14.31 6.44
CA GLY A 241 7.65 -14.59 7.71
C GLY A 241 9.02 -13.92 7.88
N LYS A 242 9.60 -13.32 6.83
CA LYS A 242 10.96 -12.71 6.88
C LYS A 242 11.06 -11.61 7.93
N VAL A 243 10.09 -10.70 7.93
CA VAL A 243 9.92 -9.60 8.90
C VAL A 243 8.53 -9.74 9.53
N SER A 244 8.45 -9.67 10.87
CA SER A 244 7.15 -9.74 11.56
C SER A 244 6.29 -8.54 11.17
N ILE A 245 4.98 -8.73 11.03
CA ILE A 245 4.04 -7.63 10.74
C ILE A 245 4.12 -6.58 11.86
N ASN A 246 4.22 -7.05 13.10
CA ASN A 246 4.39 -6.23 14.31
C ASN A 246 5.57 -5.25 14.26
N ALA A 247 6.61 -5.55 13.48
CA ALA A 247 7.75 -4.65 13.35
C ALA A 247 7.36 -3.35 12.62
N GLY A 248 6.54 -3.44 11.57
CA GLY A 248 6.03 -2.26 10.88
C GLY A 248 5.01 -1.48 11.71
N GLU A 249 4.17 -2.19 12.47
CA GLU A 249 3.21 -1.59 13.41
C GLU A 249 3.93 -0.79 14.52
N LEU A 250 5.02 -1.33 15.07
CA LEU A 250 5.84 -0.62 16.05
C LEU A 250 6.61 0.54 15.42
N ASP A 251 7.22 0.36 14.25
CA ASP A 251 7.96 1.42 13.55
C ASP A 251 7.07 2.64 13.29
N ALA A 252 5.80 2.42 12.93
CA ALA A 252 4.80 3.47 12.80
C ALA A 252 4.62 4.26 14.11
N LEU A 253 4.41 3.58 15.25
CA LEU A 253 4.27 4.27 16.54
C LEU A 253 5.57 4.97 16.97
N VAL A 254 6.74 4.40 16.71
CA VAL A 254 8.01 5.05 17.00
C VAL A 254 8.18 6.31 16.15
N ALA A 255 7.73 6.32 14.89
CA ALA A 255 7.79 7.49 14.03
C ALA A 255 7.02 8.69 14.59
N TYR A 256 5.89 8.48 15.30
CA TYR A 256 5.21 9.55 16.03
C TYR A 256 6.17 10.28 16.98
N LYS A 257 6.95 9.54 17.80
CA LYS A 257 7.91 10.13 18.76
C LYS A 257 9.04 10.90 18.09
N ILE A 258 9.41 10.49 16.88
CA ILE A 258 10.44 11.18 16.10
C ILE A 258 9.91 12.50 15.58
N LEU A 259 8.70 12.47 15.02
CA LEU A 259 8.01 13.67 14.51
C LEU A 259 7.65 14.66 15.62
N ASP A 260 7.32 14.19 16.82
CA ASP A 260 7.08 15.01 18.01
C ASP A 260 8.27 15.87 18.43
N LYS A 261 9.50 15.42 18.12
CA LYS A 261 10.72 16.16 18.41
C LYS A 261 11.17 17.06 17.26
N HIS A 262 10.52 16.96 16.09
CA HIS A 262 10.96 17.69 14.91
C HIS A 262 10.48 19.16 14.96
N PRO A 263 11.37 20.16 14.81
CA PRO A 263 11.07 21.57 15.13
C PRO A 263 9.99 22.21 14.25
N ARG A 264 9.69 21.62 13.10
CA ARG A 264 8.65 22.11 12.17
C ARG A 264 7.33 21.35 12.23
N VAL A 265 7.27 20.21 12.94
CA VAL A 265 6.12 19.31 12.92
C VAL A 265 5.27 19.51 14.18
N ASN A 266 3.96 19.42 14.03
CA ASN A 266 3.01 19.37 15.12
C ASN A 266 2.59 17.91 15.35
N SER A 267 3.06 17.28 16.44
CA SER A 267 2.68 15.91 16.78
C SER A 267 1.18 15.73 17.06
N LYS A 268 0.48 16.79 17.46
CA LYS A 268 -0.97 16.77 17.65
C LYS A 268 -1.75 16.81 16.34
N LYS A 269 -1.08 16.87 15.19
CA LYS A 269 -1.68 16.85 13.84
C LYS A 269 -1.04 15.80 12.94
N LEU A 270 -0.82 14.59 13.48
CA LEU A 270 -0.28 13.47 12.73
C LEU A 270 -1.39 12.55 12.21
N GLY A 271 -1.26 12.14 10.94
CA GLY A 271 -2.05 11.05 10.36
C GLY A 271 -1.17 9.88 9.94
N ILE A 272 -1.78 8.75 9.62
CA ILE A 272 -1.08 7.55 9.15
C ILE A 272 -1.85 6.82 8.04
N THR A 273 -1.13 6.24 7.07
CA THR A 273 -1.70 5.37 6.05
C THR A 273 -0.69 4.35 5.51
N GLY A 274 -1.19 3.37 4.78
CA GLY A 274 -0.40 2.39 4.06
C GLY A 274 -1.30 1.34 3.42
N LEU A 275 -0.73 0.54 2.52
CA LEU A 275 -1.42 -0.59 1.89
C LEU A 275 -0.99 -1.91 2.53
N SER A 276 -1.92 -2.87 2.68
CA SER A 276 -1.58 -4.26 3.01
C SER A 276 -0.90 -4.31 4.37
N ARG A 277 0.39 -4.66 4.44
CA ARG A 277 1.20 -4.51 5.65
C ARG A 277 1.26 -3.08 6.20
N GLY A 278 1.33 -2.08 5.33
CA GLY A 278 1.24 -0.68 5.75
C GLY A 278 -0.16 -0.33 6.23
N GLY A 279 -1.19 -0.97 5.67
CA GLY A 279 -2.56 -0.89 6.17
C GLY A 279 -2.70 -1.49 7.56
N ASN A 280 -2.03 -2.62 7.83
CA ASN A 280 -1.97 -3.24 9.16
C ASN A 280 -1.29 -2.30 10.17
N ALA A 281 -0.20 -1.65 9.77
CA ALA A 281 0.47 -0.64 10.60
C ALA A 281 -0.46 0.53 10.91
N ALA A 282 -1.19 1.08 9.92
CA ALA A 282 -2.17 2.13 10.13
C ALA A 282 -3.34 1.68 11.05
N ASN A 283 -3.81 0.44 10.88
CA ASN A 283 -4.86 -0.16 11.70
C ASN A 283 -4.44 -0.33 13.16
N MET A 284 -3.24 -0.87 13.42
CA MET A 284 -2.75 -1.10 14.79
C MET A 284 -2.20 0.16 15.46
N ALA A 285 -1.79 1.19 14.71
CA ALA A 285 -1.34 2.45 15.28
C ALA A 285 -2.45 3.23 16.03
N VAL A 286 -3.72 2.89 15.79
CA VAL A 286 -4.90 3.47 16.46
C VAL A 286 -5.56 2.50 17.45
N GLU A 287 -4.88 1.42 17.81
CA GLU A 287 -5.29 0.52 18.89
C GLU A 287 -4.59 0.92 20.19
N LYS A 288 -5.35 1.25 21.24
CA LYS A 288 -4.83 1.71 22.55
C LYS A 288 -3.87 0.72 23.19
N LYS A 289 -4.12 -0.58 23.05
CA LYS A 289 -3.20 -1.64 23.55
C LYS A 289 -1.78 -1.52 23.01
N PHE A 290 -1.61 -0.90 21.84
CA PHE A 290 -0.30 -0.62 21.26
C PHE A 290 0.10 0.83 21.48
N SER A 291 -0.76 1.76 21.06
CA SER A 291 -0.46 3.19 21.08
C SER A 291 -0.18 3.72 22.48
N ASP A 292 -0.97 3.37 23.50
CA ASP A 292 -0.77 3.90 24.86
C ASP A 292 0.56 3.42 25.47
N VAL A 293 0.98 2.19 25.17
CA VAL A 293 2.26 1.63 25.65
C VAL A 293 3.46 2.40 25.10
N ILE A 294 3.38 2.84 23.83
CA ILE A 294 4.48 3.55 23.19
C ILE A 294 4.34 5.06 23.41
N LEU A 295 3.19 5.65 23.14
CA LEU A 295 2.97 7.09 23.06
C LEU A 295 2.50 7.72 24.38
N GLY A 296 1.98 6.91 25.30
CA GLY A 296 1.18 7.36 26.44
C GLY A 296 -0.26 7.68 26.02
N GLU A 297 -1.18 7.70 26.99
CA GLU A 297 -2.63 7.82 26.76
C GLU A 297 -3.04 9.16 26.10
N GLU A 298 -2.22 10.21 26.25
CA GLU A 298 -2.49 11.57 25.76
C GLU A 298 -2.05 11.81 24.30
N ASN A 299 -1.43 10.81 23.65
CA ASN A 299 -0.81 10.94 22.34
C ASN A 299 -1.30 9.84 21.39
N TYR A 300 -1.85 10.26 20.26
CA TYR A 300 -2.37 9.36 19.24
C TYR A 300 -2.39 10.04 17.87
N TYR A 301 -2.35 9.25 16.80
CA TYR A 301 -2.61 9.73 15.45
C TYR A 301 -4.04 10.27 15.34
N GLN A 302 -4.24 11.47 14.79
CA GLN A 302 -5.57 12.07 14.63
C GLN A 302 -6.38 11.46 13.48
N ALA A 303 -5.69 10.87 12.49
CA ALA A 303 -6.30 10.27 11.32
C ALA A 303 -5.57 8.97 10.92
N SER A 304 -6.31 7.91 10.62
CA SER A 304 -5.76 6.66 10.09
C SER A 304 -6.54 6.20 8.87
N LEU A 305 -5.83 5.94 7.76
CA LEU A 305 -6.39 5.37 6.53
C LEU A 305 -5.74 4.02 6.23
N PRO A 306 -6.20 2.90 6.83
CA PRO A 306 -5.76 1.57 6.42
C PRO A 306 -6.32 1.21 5.03
N MET A 307 -5.44 0.96 4.06
CA MET A 307 -5.83 0.52 2.73
C MET A 307 -5.54 -0.97 2.55
N ALA A 308 -6.51 -1.73 2.04
CA ALA A 308 -6.40 -3.18 1.82
C ALA A 308 -5.69 -3.92 2.98
N SER A 309 -6.07 -3.60 4.22
CA SER A 309 -5.48 -4.21 5.42
C SER A 309 -5.96 -5.67 5.58
N ASP A 310 -5.13 -6.50 6.20
CA ASP A 310 -5.50 -7.85 6.61
C ASP A 310 -6.08 -7.86 8.03
N CYS A 311 -7.40 -7.86 8.18
CA CYS A 311 -8.05 -8.01 9.49
C CYS A 311 -8.42 -9.46 9.81
N PHE A 312 -7.94 -10.46 9.05
CA PHE A 312 -8.16 -11.87 9.34
C PHE A 312 -7.35 -12.33 10.57
N ASN A 313 -6.14 -11.78 10.73
CA ASN A 313 -5.27 -12.05 11.88
C ASN A 313 -4.65 -10.79 12.52
N VAL A 314 -4.91 -9.60 11.98
CA VAL A 314 -4.53 -8.31 12.59
C VAL A 314 -5.79 -7.60 13.09
N ALA A 315 -6.47 -8.25 14.03
CA ALA A 315 -7.67 -7.76 14.68
C ALA A 315 -7.74 -8.27 16.12
N PHE A 316 -8.04 -7.38 17.07
CA PHE A 316 -8.40 -7.78 18.43
C PHE A 316 -9.85 -8.25 18.49
N ASP A 317 -10.15 -9.19 19.39
CA ASP A 317 -11.55 -9.58 19.60
C ASP A 317 -12.35 -8.47 20.25
N LYS A 318 -11.68 -7.73 21.16
CA LYS A 318 -12.17 -6.55 21.85
C LYS A 318 -11.27 -5.36 21.48
N PRO A 319 -11.46 -4.72 20.32
CA PRO A 319 -10.67 -3.55 19.97
C PRO A 319 -10.87 -2.42 20.97
N THR A 320 -9.83 -1.63 21.20
CA THR A 320 -9.92 -0.39 21.97
C THR A 320 -9.34 0.74 21.12
N PRO A 321 -10.14 1.35 20.22
CA PRO A 321 -9.64 2.38 19.33
C PRO A 321 -9.26 3.66 20.09
N THR A 322 -8.26 4.38 19.59
CA THR A 322 -7.97 5.76 20.01
C THR A 322 -9.06 6.71 19.48
N PRO A 323 -9.08 7.99 19.91
CA PRO A 323 -10.01 9.00 19.36
C PRO A 323 -9.74 9.42 17.90
N ALA A 324 -8.89 8.69 17.16
CA ALA A 324 -8.57 8.97 15.77
C ALA A 324 -9.80 8.87 14.87
N LYS A 325 -9.86 9.69 13.81
CA LYS A 325 -10.73 9.42 12.66
C LYS A 325 -10.15 8.28 11.85
N ILE A 326 -10.90 7.21 11.61
CA ILE A 326 -10.41 6.00 10.94
C ILE A 326 -11.23 5.74 9.69
N LEU A 327 -10.58 5.57 8.54
CA LEU A 327 -11.23 5.19 7.29
C LEU A 327 -10.56 3.95 6.72
N PHE A 328 -11.27 2.82 6.66
CA PHE A 328 -10.81 1.68 5.88
C PHE A 328 -11.17 1.86 4.41
N LEU A 329 -10.18 1.75 3.52
CA LEU A 329 -10.38 1.73 2.06
C LEU A 329 -10.04 0.34 1.52
N LEU A 330 -11.06 -0.38 1.06
CA LEU A 330 -10.98 -1.81 0.71
C LEU A 330 -11.53 -2.06 -0.69
N GLY A 331 -11.11 -3.15 -1.32
CA GLY A 331 -11.65 -3.62 -2.59
C GLY A 331 -12.53 -4.86 -2.42
N SER A 332 -13.69 -4.92 -3.09
CA SER A 332 -14.59 -6.07 -2.99
C SER A 332 -14.04 -7.32 -3.70
N ALA A 333 -13.14 -7.14 -4.66
CA ALA A 333 -12.50 -8.20 -5.43
C ALA A 333 -11.06 -8.50 -4.95
N ASP A 334 -10.64 -7.95 -3.81
CA ASP A 334 -9.36 -8.27 -3.18
C ASP A 334 -9.36 -9.71 -2.67
N ASP A 335 -8.62 -10.57 -3.36
CA ASP A 335 -8.41 -11.98 -3.03
C ASP A 335 -7.11 -12.22 -2.25
N TYR A 336 -6.41 -11.15 -1.84
CA TYR A 336 -5.21 -11.22 -1.02
C TYR A 336 -5.55 -10.96 0.45
N THR A 337 -6.24 -9.84 0.72
CA THR A 337 -6.69 -9.43 2.04
C THR A 337 -8.20 -9.19 2.00
N LEU A 338 -8.97 -10.24 2.31
CA LEU A 338 -10.41 -10.22 2.07
C LEU A 338 -11.11 -9.12 2.88
N ALA A 339 -11.73 -8.18 2.18
CA ALA A 339 -12.35 -6.98 2.77
C ALA A 339 -13.34 -7.29 3.90
N LYS A 340 -14.07 -8.41 3.81
CA LYS A 340 -15.09 -8.81 4.80
C LYS A 340 -14.58 -8.85 6.25
N PHE A 341 -13.30 -9.21 6.46
CA PHE A 341 -12.75 -9.25 7.81
C PHE A 341 -12.55 -7.86 8.38
N CYS A 342 -12.09 -6.91 7.57
CA CYS A 342 -11.95 -5.52 8.02
C CYS A 342 -13.30 -4.82 8.17
N VAL A 343 -14.30 -5.15 7.34
CA VAL A 343 -15.68 -4.69 7.55
C VAL A 343 -16.19 -5.16 8.92
N ALA A 344 -16.03 -6.45 9.24
CA ALA A 344 -16.46 -7.00 10.52
C ALA A 344 -15.68 -6.39 11.70
N TYR A 345 -14.38 -6.15 11.55
CA TYR A 345 -13.55 -5.55 12.57
C TYR A 345 -13.89 -4.08 12.82
N ALA A 346 -14.11 -3.29 11.76
CA ALA A 346 -14.54 -1.91 11.86
C ALA A 346 -15.86 -1.78 12.64
N GLU A 347 -16.82 -2.69 12.44
CA GLU A 347 -18.05 -2.72 13.25
C GLU A 347 -17.80 -2.99 14.74
N LYS A 348 -16.79 -3.82 15.07
CA LYS A 348 -16.36 -3.98 16.47
C LYS A 348 -15.73 -2.70 17.02
N MET A 349 -14.89 -2.03 16.23
CA MET A 349 -14.27 -0.75 16.64
C MET A 349 -15.32 0.35 16.88
N LYS A 350 -16.34 0.46 16.01
CA LYS A 350 -17.48 1.38 16.21
C LYS A 350 -18.21 1.09 17.52
N LYS A 351 -18.52 -0.18 17.79
CA LYS A 351 -19.17 -0.60 19.04
C LYS A 351 -18.31 -0.32 20.28
N ALA A 352 -17.00 -0.30 20.12
CA ALA A 352 -16.05 0.10 21.16
C ALA A 352 -15.87 1.62 21.29
N GLY A 353 -16.64 2.43 20.56
CA GLY A 353 -16.64 3.89 20.63
C GLY A 353 -15.69 4.60 19.65
N GLY A 354 -15.11 3.87 18.68
CA GLY A 354 -14.24 4.48 17.66
C GLY A 354 -15.00 5.24 16.57
N ASP A 355 -14.40 6.31 16.07
CA ASP A 355 -14.84 7.03 14.87
C ASP A 355 -14.31 6.33 13.61
N VAL A 356 -15.08 5.36 13.10
CA VAL A 356 -14.63 4.48 12.01
C VAL A 356 -15.61 4.52 10.85
N GLU A 357 -15.09 4.75 9.65
CA GLU A 357 -15.77 4.60 8.37
C GLU A 357 -15.13 3.49 7.54
N VAL A 358 -15.92 2.92 6.62
CA VAL A 358 -15.44 1.88 5.70
C VAL A 358 -15.97 2.17 4.30
N ILE A 359 -15.07 2.26 3.34
CA ILE A 359 -15.37 2.30 1.91
C ILE A 359 -14.91 0.99 1.30
N VAL A 360 -15.85 0.23 0.73
CA VAL A 360 -15.54 -0.94 -0.10
C VAL A 360 -15.85 -0.58 -1.55
N LYS A 361 -14.83 -0.57 -2.40
CA LYS A 361 -14.97 -0.25 -3.82
C LYS A 361 -15.21 -1.52 -4.62
N GLU A 362 -16.27 -1.50 -5.43
CA GLU A 362 -16.65 -2.64 -6.24
C GLU A 362 -15.62 -2.94 -7.33
N GLY A 363 -15.24 -4.21 -7.47
CA GLY A 363 -14.29 -4.66 -8.51
C GLY A 363 -12.83 -4.31 -8.24
N TRP A 364 -12.51 -3.57 -7.18
CA TRP A 364 -11.14 -3.23 -6.83
C TRP A 364 -10.42 -4.47 -6.26
N HIS A 365 -9.23 -4.75 -6.76
CA HIS A 365 -8.35 -5.82 -6.29
C HIS A 365 -7.31 -5.28 -5.28
N HIS A 366 -6.40 -6.14 -4.83
CA HIS A 366 -5.28 -5.70 -3.99
C HIS A 366 -4.37 -4.74 -4.78
N ASP A 367 -3.67 -3.81 -4.13
CA ASP A 367 -2.81 -2.83 -4.84
C ASP A 367 -3.58 -2.02 -5.92
N PHE A 368 -4.88 -1.76 -5.69
CA PHE A 368 -5.79 -1.13 -6.65
C PHE A 368 -5.28 0.17 -7.27
N TYR A 369 -4.40 0.91 -6.60
CA TYR A 369 -3.87 2.18 -7.07
C TYR A 369 -2.76 2.05 -8.12
N ASN A 370 -2.24 0.84 -8.37
CA ASN A 370 -1.15 0.61 -9.31
C ASN A 370 -1.63 0.97 -10.72
N ASP A 371 -0.83 1.72 -11.48
CA ASP A 371 -1.22 2.24 -12.80
C ASP A 371 -1.46 1.11 -13.83
N ALA A 372 -0.93 -0.09 -13.55
CA ALA A 372 -1.14 -1.28 -14.37
C ALA A 372 -2.52 -1.94 -14.11
N PRO A 373 -3.09 -2.62 -15.13
CA PRO A 373 -4.27 -3.44 -14.95
C PRO A 373 -4.07 -4.53 -13.91
N ALA A 374 -5.20 -5.06 -13.43
CA ALA A 374 -5.21 -6.21 -12.56
C ALA A 374 -4.46 -7.39 -13.20
N SER A 375 -3.54 -7.99 -12.45
CA SER A 375 -2.70 -9.10 -12.90
C SER A 375 -2.45 -10.08 -11.76
N ASN A 376 -2.11 -11.32 -12.12
CA ASN A 376 -1.82 -12.36 -11.13
C ASN A 376 -0.42 -12.18 -10.54
N CYS A 377 -0.34 -11.97 -9.23
CA CYS A 377 0.88 -12.09 -8.45
C CYS A 377 1.09 -13.56 -8.05
N SER A 378 1.69 -14.34 -8.94
CA SER A 378 1.86 -15.79 -8.75
C SER A 378 2.69 -16.18 -7.53
N ASP A 379 3.57 -15.30 -7.04
CA ASP A 379 4.44 -15.55 -5.89
C ASP A 379 3.92 -14.95 -4.57
N CYS A 380 2.87 -14.12 -4.61
CA CYS A 380 2.29 -13.50 -3.43
C CYS A 380 1.68 -14.55 -2.50
N VAL A 381 2.13 -14.58 -1.24
CA VAL A 381 1.68 -15.56 -0.25
C VAL A 381 0.52 -15.04 0.57
N HIS A 382 -0.59 -15.78 0.59
CA HIS A 382 -1.78 -15.47 1.38
C HIS A 382 -2.28 -16.69 2.18
N PHE A 383 -3.23 -16.46 3.10
CA PHE A 383 -3.72 -17.47 4.04
C PHE A 383 -5.22 -17.77 3.93
N ASN A 384 -5.92 -17.31 2.88
CA ASN A 384 -7.40 -17.39 2.80
C ASN A 384 -7.96 -18.82 2.92
N LYS A 385 -7.20 -19.87 2.55
CA LYS A 385 -7.63 -21.26 2.78
C LYS A 385 -7.93 -21.55 4.27
N CYS A 386 -7.37 -20.77 5.18
CA CYS A 386 -7.59 -20.95 6.60
C CYS A 386 -8.99 -20.57 7.08
N GLU A 387 -9.78 -19.87 6.26
CA GLU A 387 -11.18 -19.57 6.54
C GLU A 387 -12.04 -20.84 6.72
N ILE A 388 -11.62 -21.97 6.15
CA ILE A 388 -12.26 -23.27 6.37
C ILE A 388 -12.23 -23.66 7.86
N TYR A 389 -11.21 -23.22 8.58
CA TYR A 389 -11.02 -23.54 10.00
C TYR A 389 -11.44 -22.39 10.92
N ALA A 390 -11.27 -21.14 10.47
CA ALA A 390 -11.61 -19.93 11.21
C ALA A 390 -12.40 -18.97 10.31
N PRO A 391 -13.70 -19.22 10.07
CA PRO A 391 -14.50 -18.44 9.12
C PRO A 391 -14.71 -16.98 9.55
N GLU A 392 -14.55 -16.69 10.84
CA GLU A 392 -14.62 -15.34 11.42
C GLU A 392 -13.25 -14.66 11.59
N GLY A 393 -12.16 -15.32 11.16
CA GLY A 393 -10.80 -14.89 11.44
C GLY A 393 -10.24 -15.43 12.76
N TRP A 394 -8.92 -15.31 12.94
CA TRP A 394 -8.26 -15.53 14.22
C TRP A 394 -7.89 -14.20 14.83
N VAL A 395 -8.68 -13.85 15.81
CA VAL A 395 -8.56 -12.60 16.53
C VAL A 395 -7.60 -12.75 17.70
N MET A 396 -6.99 -11.63 18.06
CA MET A 396 -6.14 -11.54 19.22
C MET A 396 -6.99 -11.32 20.49
N ASN A 397 -6.57 -11.89 21.61
CA ASN A 397 -7.05 -11.44 22.91
C ASN A 397 -6.31 -10.17 23.35
N ASP A 398 -6.68 -9.62 24.51
CA ASP A 398 -6.16 -8.35 25.02
C ASP A 398 -4.66 -8.39 25.37
N GLU A 399 -4.08 -9.59 25.51
CA GLU A 399 -2.65 -9.81 25.79
C GLU A 399 -1.81 -9.96 24.52
N GLY A 400 -2.44 -9.90 23.34
CA GLY A 400 -1.74 -10.02 22.06
C GLY A 400 -1.39 -11.45 21.66
N PHE A 401 -2.12 -12.42 22.17
CA PHE A 401 -2.08 -13.81 21.73
C PHE A 401 -3.27 -14.14 20.83
N ILE A 402 -3.15 -15.22 20.07
CA ILE A 402 -4.31 -15.87 19.46
C ILE A 402 -5.31 -16.19 20.58
N HIS A 403 -6.56 -15.77 20.41
CA HIS A 403 -7.57 -15.91 21.45
C HIS A 403 -7.86 -17.38 21.80
N GLU A 404 -8.01 -17.65 23.09
CA GLU A 404 -8.31 -18.95 23.71
C GLU A 404 -9.54 -19.64 23.12
N LYS A 405 -10.53 -18.89 22.61
CA LYS A 405 -11.70 -19.45 21.92
C LYS A 405 -11.36 -20.24 20.65
N GLN A 406 -10.10 -20.15 20.22
CA GLN A 406 -9.57 -20.82 19.04
C GLN A 406 -8.70 -22.03 19.39
N THR A 407 -8.61 -22.40 20.67
CA THR A 407 -7.75 -23.49 21.16
C THR A 407 -8.03 -24.80 20.44
N ASP A 408 -9.29 -25.18 20.27
CA ASP A 408 -9.66 -26.43 19.61
C ASP A 408 -9.22 -26.44 18.15
N ILE A 409 -9.47 -25.35 17.42
CA ILE A 409 -9.03 -25.19 16.03
C ILE A 409 -7.49 -25.35 15.92
N PHE A 410 -6.73 -24.69 16.79
CA PHE A 410 -5.27 -24.76 16.78
C PHE A 410 -4.73 -26.15 17.18
N LYS A 411 -5.35 -26.79 18.17
CA LYS A 411 -5.00 -28.14 18.63
C LYS A 411 -5.29 -29.16 17.54
N GLU A 412 -6.45 -29.13 16.93
CA GLU A 412 -6.91 -30.12 15.97
C GLU A 412 -6.25 -29.95 14.60
N THR A 413 -6.25 -28.72 14.07
CA THR A 413 -5.80 -28.41 12.71
C THR A 413 -4.29 -28.26 12.61
N PHE A 414 -3.70 -27.50 13.54
CA PHE A 414 -2.28 -27.12 13.50
C PHE A 414 -1.40 -27.98 14.40
N LYS A 415 -2.01 -28.86 15.21
CA LYS A 415 -1.31 -29.65 16.25
C LYS A 415 -0.51 -28.71 17.15
N MET A 416 -1.20 -27.66 17.62
CA MET A 416 -0.65 -26.58 18.41
C MET A 416 -1.45 -26.40 19.68
N ASP A 417 -0.78 -26.62 20.80
CA ASP A 417 -1.27 -26.33 22.14
C ASP A 417 -1.03 -24.84 22.44
N LEU A 418 -2.09 -24.03 22.43
CA LEU A 418 -1.97 -22.57 22.52
C LEU A 418 -1.34 -22.12 23.84
N GLU A 419 -1.66 -22.78 24.95
CA GLU A 419 -1.10 -22.50 26.28
C GLU A 419 0.42 -22.73 26.29
N LYS A 420 0.88 -23.87 25.76
CA LYS A 420 2.33 -24.12 25.61
C LYS A 420 3.02 -23.15 24.66
N TRP A 421 2.32 -22.65 23.65
CA TRP A 421 2.87 -21.63 22.75
C TRP A 421 2.96 -20.27 23.43
N ARG A 422 1.95 -19.89 24.22
CA ARG A 422 1.93 -18.70 25.06
C ARG A 422 3.13 -18.68 26.00
N GLU A 423 3.34 -19.72 26.81
CA GLU A 423 4.50 -19.78 27.71
C GLU A 423 5.84 -19.63 26.97
N LYS A 424 5.97 -20.26 25.80
CA LYS A 424 7.18 -20.15 24.97
C LYS A 424 7.41 -18.73 24.51
N PHE A 425 6.35 -18.04 24.09
CA PHE A 425 6.42 -16.66 23.63
C PHE A 425 6.72 -15.70 24.78
N GLU A 426 6.13 -15.88 25.96
CA GLU A 426 6.45 -15.10 27.16
C GLU A 426 7.93 -15.23 27.51
N LYS A 427 8.44 -16.47 27.61
CA LYS A 427 9.87 -16.75 27.86
C LYS A 427 10.79 -16.21 26.77
N ALA A 428 10.33 -16.13 25.53
CA ALA A 428 11.09 -15.61 24.40
C ALA A 428 11.01 -14.08 24.27
N SER A 429 9.97 -13.45 24.81
CA SER A 429 9.72 -12.01 24.73
C SER A 429 10.81 -11.17 25.41
N THR A 430 11.47 -11.76 26.42
CA THR A 430 12.56 -11.15 27.19
C THR A 430 13.94 -11.32 26.56
N LYS A 431 14.05 -12.01 25.42
CA LYS A 431 15.32 -12.35 24.78
C LYS A 431 15.40 -11.78 23.35
N PRO A 432 16.50 -11.08 22.99
CA PRO A 432 16.66 -10.52 21.65
C PRO A 432 16.45 -11.56 20.53
N GLY A 433 15.51 -11.28 19.62
CA GLY A 433 15.23 -12.10 18.42
C GLY A 433 14.59 -13.46 18.67
N ALA A 434 14.40 -13.89 19.92
CA ALA A 434 13.83 -15.21 20.24
C ALA A 434 12.35 -15.30 19.85
N SER A 435 11.57 -14.24 20.10
CA SER A 435 10.16 -14.15 19.69
C SER A 435 10.02 -14.19 18.16
N ASN A 436 10.90 -13.55 17.39
CA ASN A 436 10.90 -13.60 15.93
C ASN A 436 11.18 -15.02 15.40
N LYS A 437 12.10 -15.76 16.05
CA LYS A 437 12.36 -17.15 15.71
C LYS A 437 11.13 -18.04 15.93
N LEU A 438 10.38 -17.80 17.02
CA LEU A 438 9.12 -18.49 17.27
C LEU A 438 8.02 -18.08 16.29
N TYR A 439 7.90 -16.79 15.97
CA TYR A 439 6.98 -16.29 14.95
C TYR A 439 7.22 -16.96 13.58
N ARG A 440 8.47 -17.09 13.15
CA ARG A 440 8.82 -17.81 11.90
C ARG A 440 8.41 -19.29 11.94
N LYS A 441 8.52 -19.94 13.10
CA LYS A 441 8.06 -21.33 13.28
C LYS A 441 6.53 -21.42 13.22
N LEU A 442 5.82 -20.48 13.85
CA LEU A 442 4.36 -20.37 13.80
C LEU A 442 3.90 -20.17 12.35
N TYR A 443 4.45 -19.17 11.66
CA TYR A 443 4.21 -18.89 10.25
C TYR A 443 4.41 -20.13 9.37
N THR A 444 5.53 -20.84 9.53
CA THR A 444 5.81 -22.06 8.76
C THR A 444 4.76 -23.15 9.02
N LYS A 445 4.32 -23.33 10.27
CA LYS A 445 3.25 -24.29 10.62
C LYS A 445 1.92 -23.90 9.97
N MET A 446 1.55 -22.62 10.05
CA MET A 446 0.33 -22.11 9.42
C MET A 446 0.37 -22.28 7.90
N TYR A 447 1.49 -21.92 7.29
CA TYR A 447 1.68 -22.01 5.83
C TYR A 447 1.49 -23.44 5.34
N LYS A 448 2.02 -24.45 6.04
CA LYS A 448 1.85 -25.86 5.66
C LYS A 448 0.38 -26.32 5.59
N LYS A 449 -0.53 -25.68 6.33
CA LYS A 449 -1.95 -26.08 6.38
C LYS A 449 -2.81 -25.27 5.42
N CYS A 450 -2.57 -23.98 5.32
CA CYS A 450 -3.43 -23.08 4.54
C CYS A 450 -2.72 -21.98 3.76
N GLY A 451 -1.39 -21.92 3.80
CA GLY A 451 -0.64 -21.03 2.94
C GLY A 451 -0.85 -21.40 1.48
N LYS A 452 -1.12 -20.39 0.66
CA LYS A 452 -1.21 -20.49 -0.80
C LYS A 452 -0.44 -19.34 -1.43
N ARG A 453 -0.18 -19.51 -2.74
CA ARG A 453 0.38 -18.46 -3.59
C ARG A 453 -0.58 -18.16 -4.73
N GLY A 454 -0.49 -16.94 -5.24
CA GLY A 454 -1.35 -16.46 -6.33
C GLY A 454 -2.48 -15.60 -5.77
N THR A 455 -2.45 -14.33 -6.11
CA THR A 455 -3.49 -13.33 -5.80
C THR A 455 -3.57 -12.35 -6.97
N THR A 456 -4.61 -11.52 -7.00
CA THR A 456 -4.81 -10.51 -8.02
C THR A 456 -4.40 -9.14 -7.49
N THR A 457 -3.51 -8.45 -8.20
CA THR A 457 -2.99 -7.13 -7.83
C THR A 457 -3.10 -6.13 -8.96
N GLY A 458 -3.32 -4.85 -8.65
CA GLY A 458 -3.46 -3.75 -9.60
C GLY A 458 -4.92 -3.35 -9.85
N GLY A 459 -5.15 -2.55 -10.89
CA GLY A 459 -6.51 -2.09 -11.23
C GLY A 459 -6.61 -0.64 -11.66
N ASP A 460 -5.53 0.12 -11.67
CA ASP A 460 -5.48 1.49 -12.20
C ASP A 460 -6.41 2.51 -11.51
N HIS A 461 -6.67 2.34 -10.22
CA HIS A 461 -7.52 3.23 -9.42
C HIS A 461 -6.74 4.28 -8.60
N GLY A 462 -5.54 4.65 -9.06
CA GLY A 462 -4.65 5.58 -8.36
C GLY A 462 -5.27 6.97 -8.16
N LYS A 463 -5.99 7.50 -9.15
CA LYS A 463 -6.63 8.82 -9.05
C LYS A 463 -7.77 8.83 -8.05
N GLU A 464 -8.65 7.84 -8.13
CA GLU A 464 -9.77 7.68 -7.21
C GLU A 464 -9.28 7.50 -5.77
N THR A 465 -8.14 6.81 -5.60
CA THR A 465 -7.48 6.69 -4.30
C THR A 465 -7.06 8.05 -3.75
N VAL A 466 -6.43 8.91 -4.56
CA VAL A 466 -6.04 10.27 -4.18
C VAL A 466 -7.27 11.13 -3.85
N GLU A 467 -8.34 11.02 -4.65
CA GLU A 467 -9.60 11.74 -4.46
C GLU A 467 -10.33 11.36 -3.17
N ILE A 468 -10.08 10.17 -2.62
CA ILE A 468 -10.58 9.74 -1.30
C ILE A 468 -9.60 10.14 -0.20
N ALA A 469 -8.33 9.79 -0.36
CA ALA A 469 -7.33 9.88 0.70
C ALA A 469 -6.95 11.33 1.05
N VAL A 470 -6.79 12.20 0.04
CA VAL A 470 -6.38 13.58 0.29
C VAL A 470 -7.45 14.36 1.07
N PRO A 471 -8.73 14.39 0.65
CA PRO A 471 -9.75 15.08 1.43
C PRO A 471 -9.89 14.52 2.85
N PHE A 472 -9.77 13.20 3.03
CA PHE A 472 -9.77 12.58 4.36
C PHE A 472 -8.71 13.20 5.29
N PHE A 473 -7.45 13.25 4.85
CA PHE A 473 -6.37 13.84 5.66
C PHE A 473 -6.48 15.35 5.80
N VAL A 474 -6.88 16.06 4.75
CA VAL A 474 -7.07 17.51 4.80
C VAL A 474 -8.14 17.87 5.83
N ASN A 475 -9.26 17.17 5.85
CA ASN A 475 -10.36 17.43 6.78
C ASN A 475 -10.05 17.00 8.22
N ALA A 476 -9.17 16.02 8.41
CA ALA A 476 -8.83 15.52 9.74
C ALA A 476 -7.64 16.26 10.38
N LEU A 477 -6.73 16.83 9.58
CA LEU A 477 -5.45 17.35 10.07
C LEU A 477 -5.28 18.87 9.93
N LYS A 478 -6.16 19.57 9.21
CA LYS A 478 -6.18 21.04 9.20
C LYS A 478 -7.03 21.54 10.34
#